data_AF-X1I7B9-F1
#
_entry.id   AF-X1I7B9-F1
#
_cell.length_a   1.000
_cell.length_b   1.000
_cell.length_c   1.000
_cell.angle_alpha   90.00
_cell.angle_beta   90.00
_cell.angle_gamma   90.00
#
_symmetry.space_group_name_H-M   'P 1'
#
loop_
_entity.id
_entity.type
_entity.pdbx_description
1 polymer ?
#
loop_
_entity_poly.entity_id
_entity_poly.type
_entity_poly.pdbx_seq_one_letter_code
_entity_poly.pdbx_strand_id
1 'polypeptide(L)'
;MKLKKIILLSIAGVVSVTVAYSIYTIWRESLWSRISSKNLVLNPDFEMVHSLGKPLSWSEDTRGGWSVDTHDPYQGEKSMRATVGWSWLWQDVSVMSKRAYRLRAYLRSNIKIPGETDYENTFLTLECIGWWKDWV
;
A
#
# COMPACT_ATOMS: atom_id res chain seq x y z
N MET A 1 44.70 -31.34 6.83
CA MET A 1 44.29 -29.93 6.64
C MET A 1 42.95 -29.71 5.92
N LYS A 2 42.47 -30.63 5.07
CA LYS A 2 41.25 -30.41 4.26
C LYS A 2 39.93 -30.56 5.03
N LEU A 3 39.83 -31.53 5.95
CA LEU A 3 38.60 -31.81 6.70
C LEU A 3 38.17 -30.66 7.64
N LYS A 4 39.11 -30.05 8.36
CA LYS A 4 38.84 -28.90 9.25
C LYS A 4 38.29 -27.68 8.48
N LYS A 5 38.78 -27.43 7.26
CA LYS A 5 38.28 -26.34 6.40
C LYS A 5 36.87 -26.61 5.87
N ILE A 6 36.55 -27.86 5.53
CA ILE A 6 35.20 -28.26 5.08
C ILE A 6 34.19 -28.09 6.22
N ILE A 7 34.54 -28.51 7.45
CA ILE A 7 33.68 -28.33 8.63
C ILE A 7 33.48 -26.84 8.95
N LEU A 8 34.51 -26.01 8.83
CA LEU A 8 34.36 -24.57 9.07
C LEU A 8 33.42 -23.91 8.06
N LEU A 9 33.51 -24.30 6.78
CA LEU A 9 32.66 -23.80 5.71
C LEU A 9 31.20 -24.23 5.87
N SER A 10 30.95 -25.48 6.32
CA SER A 10 29.59 -25.94 6.56
C SER A 10 28.92 -25.20 7.72
N ILE A 11 29.66 -24.97 8.83
CA ILE A 11 29.17 -24.20 9.97
C ILE A 11 28.85 -22.75 9.55
N ALA A 12 29.76 -22.10 8.81
CA ALA A 12 29.53 -20.75 8.32
C ALA A 12 28.30 -20.65 7.40
N GLY A 13 28.09 -21.66 6.54
CA GLY A 13 26.90 -21.74 5.69
C GLY A 13 25.61 -21.84 6.49
N VAL A 14 25.56 -22.73 7.50
CA VAL A 14 24.40 -22.90 8.37
C VAL A 14 24.09 -21.61 9.14
N VAL A 15 25.12 -20.95 9.70
CA VAL A 15 24.95 -19.67 10.42
C VAL A 15 24.44 -18.57 9.49
N SER A 16 24.93 -18.50 8.25
CA SER A 16 24.46 -17.51 7.28
C SER A 16 22.98 -17.70 6.95
N VAL A 17 22.55 -18.94 6.74
CA VAL A 17 21.15 -19.27 6.45
C VAL A 17 20.24 -18.94 7.63
N THR A 18 20.65 -19.27 8.86
CA THR A 18 19.84 -18.96 10.06
C THR A 18 19.73 -17.46 10.30
N VAL A 19 20.81 -16.70 10.08
CA VAL A 19 20.79 -15.23 10.17
C VAL A 19 19.88 -14.63 9.09
N ALA A 20 20.01 -15.06 7.83
CA ALA A 20 19.16 -14.58 6.75
C ALA A 20 17.68 -14.90 7.00
N TYR A 21 17.38 -16.11 7.49
CA TYR A 21 16.02 -16.50 7.86
C TYR A 21 15.48 -15.64 9.03
N SER A 22 16.30 -15.37 10.04
CA SER A 22 15.91 -14.53 11.18
C SER A 22 15.65 -13.07 10.78
N ILE A 23 16.47 -12.52 9.89
CA ILE A 23 16.25 -11.18 9.32
C ILE A 23 14.94 -11.15 8.53
N TYR A 24 14.68 -12.19 7.73
CA TYR A 24 13.45 -12.32 6.97
C TYR A 24 12.21 -12.39 7.86
N THR A 25 12.24 -13.18 8.94
CA THR A 25 11.11 -13.30 9.87
C THR A 25 10.86 -12.01 10.64
N ILE A 26 11.91 -11.31 11.10
CA ILE A 26 11.78 -10.01 11.78
C ILE A 26 11.22 -8.95 10.84
N TRP A 27 11.72 -8.87 9.60
CA TRP A 27 11.19 -7.95 8.60
C TRP A 27 9.72 -8.23 8.28
N ARG A 28 9.37 -9.51 8.10
CA ARG A 28 7.99 -9.96 7.89
C ARG A 28 7.10 -9.59 9.08
N GLU A 29 7.48 -9.91 10.31
CA GLU A 29 6.68 -9.58 11.50
C GLU A 29 6.56 -8.07 11.74
N SER A 30 7.57 -7.27 11.42
CA SER A 30 7.49 -5.80 11.46
C SER A 30 6.46 -5.26 10.44
N LEU A 31 6.44 -5.84 9.23
CA LEU A 31 5.42 -5.55 8.23
C LEU A 31 4.02 -5.93 8.76
N TRP A 32 3.85 -7.13 9.32
CA TRP A 32 2.56 -7.63 9.83
C TRP A 32 2.09 -6.94 11.11
N SER A 33 2.98 -6.52 12.00
CA SER A 33 2.62 -5.79 13.23
C SER A 33 2.13 -4.37 12.93
N ARG A 34 2.63 -3.72 11.87
CA ARG A 34 2.04 -2.48 11.34
C ARG A 34 0.67 -2.71 10.67
N ILE A 35 0.41 -3.92 10.20
CA ILE A 35 -0.91 -4.36 9.67
C ILE A 35 -1.88 -4.70 10.82
N SER A 36 -1.39 -4.85 12.06
CA SER A 36 -2.21 -5.06 13.26
C SER A 36 -2.81 -3.75 13.79
N SER A 37 -3.59 -3.09 12.95
CA SER A 37 -4.60 -2.16 13.42
C SER A 37 -5.93 -2.59 12.83
N LYS A 38 -7.05 -2.15 13.39
CA LYS A 38 -8.41 -2.51 12.97
C LYS A 38 -8.75 -2.12 11.50
N ASN A 39 -7.77 -1.69 10.73
CA ASN A 39 -7.90 -1.26 9.35
C ASN A 39 -7.53 -2.41 8.40
N LEU A 40 -8.41 -2.69 7.45
CA LEU A 40 -8.18 -3.71 6.42
C LEU A 40 -7.31 -3.19 5.27
N VAL A 41 -7.17 -1.87 5.15
CA VAL A 41 -6.35 -1.23 4.11
C VAL A 41 -4.90 -1.15 4.58
N LEU A 42 -4.00 -1.67 3.75
CA LEU A 42 -2.56 -1.58 3.94
C LEU A 42 -2.07 -0.20 3.53
N ASN A 43 -1.17 0.40 4.33
CA ASN A 43 -0.58 1.71 4.08
C ASN A 43 -1.63 2.80 3.75
N PRO A 44 -2.65 3.00 4.61
CA PRO A 44 -3.78 3.90 4.34
C PRO A 44 -3.41 5.39 4.41
N ASP A 45 -2.28 5.72 5.04
CA ASP A 45 -1.72 7.07 5.18
C ASP A 45 -0.63 7.37 4.13
N PHE A 46 -0.30 6.40 3.28
CA PHE A 46 0.71 6.51 2.22
C PHE A 46 2.14 6.81 2.70
N GLU A 47 2.44 6.55 3.97
CA GLU A 47 3.77 6.82 4.51
C GLU A 47 4.85 5.89 4.00
N MET A 48 4.47 4.68 3.59
CA MET A 48 5.36 3.70 3.01
C MET A 48 5.38 3.83 1.49
N VAL A 49 6.55 4.13 0.93
CA VAL A 49 6.73 4.33 -0.52
C VAL A 49 7.91 3.52 -1.03
N HIS A 50 7.80 3.00 -2.25
CA HIS A 50 8.91 2.37 -2.96
C HIS A 50 9.97 3.42 -3.35
N SER A 51 11.16 2.95 -3.71
CA SER A 51 12.25 3.81 -4.23
C SER A 51 11.86 4.65 -5.45
N LEU A 52 10.83 4.22 -6.20
CA LEU A 52 10.27 4.92 -7.35
C LEU A 52 9.20 5.98 -6.98
N GLY A 53 8.99 6.27 -5.69
CA GLY A 53 8.03 7.27 -5.22
C GLY A 53 6.56 6.83 -5.35
N LYS A 54 6.31 5.52 -5.46
CA LYS A 54 4.97 4.93 -5.53
C LYS A 54 4.53 4.37 -4.17
N PRO A 55 3.25 4.49 -3.78
CA PRO A 55 2.78 3.99 -2.50
C PRO A 55 2.92 2.47 -2.41
N LEU A 56 3.56 1.98 -1.35
CA LEU A 56 3.70 0.56 -1.08
C LEU A 56 2.31 -0.05 -0.83
N SER A 57 2.06 -1.25 -1.35
CA SER A 57 0.79 -2.00 -1.21
C SER A 57 -0.41 -1.44 -1.99
N TRP A 58 -0.22 -0.42 -2.82
CA TRP A 58 -1.25 0.10 -3.70
C TRP A 58 -0.88 -0.16 -5.16
N SER A 59 -1.85 -0.62 -5.92
CA SER A 59 -1.75 -0.74 -7.37
C SER A 59 -2.27 0.53 -8.03
N GLU A 60 -1.61 0.97 -9.09
CA GLU A 60 -1.99 2.16 -9.86
C GLU A 60 -2.57 1.74 -11.21
N ASP A 61 -3.60 2.45 -11.67
CA ASP A 61 -4.11 2.31 -13.02
C ASP A 61 -3.01 2.63 -14.08
N THR A 62 -3.15 1.99 -15.24
CA THR A 62 -2.23 2.13 -16.38
C THR A 62 -2.08 3.56 -16.90
N ARG A 63 -3.07 4.46 -16.69
CA ARG A 63 -2.98 5.87 -17.06
C ARG A 63 -2.02 6.66 -16.17
N GLY A 64 -1.72 6.14 -14.99
CA GLY A 64 -0.83 6.76 -14.02
C GLY A 64 -1.38 8.07 -13.45
N GLY A 65 -0.48 9.02 -13.19
CA GLY A 65 -0.81 10.34 -12.66
C GLY A 65 -0.89 10.42 -11.14
N TRP A 66 -0.45 9.37 -10.42
CA TRP A 66 -0.38 9.38 -8.97
C TRP A 66 1.05 9.58 -8.47
N SER A 67 1.22 10.53 -7.55
CA SER A 67 2.51 10.84 -6.92
C SER A 67 2.34 11.23 -5.47
N VAL A 68 3.39 11.00 -4.68
CA VAL A 68 3.48 11.46 -3.29
C VAL A 68 3.46 12.98 -3.25
N ASP A 69 2.69 13.52 -2.32
CA ASP A 69 2.60 14.94 -2.02
C ASP A 69 2.80 15.18 -0.52
N THR A 70 3.77 16.05 -0.21
CA THR A 70 4.17 16.41 1.16
C THR A 70 3.74 17.82 1.55
N HIS A 71 3.05 18.56 0.67
CA HIS A 71 2.72 19.96 0.93
C HIS A 71 1.62 20.10 1.97
N ASP A 72 0.53 19.33 1.81
CA ASP A 72 -0.68 19.48 2.63
C ASP A 72 -1.31 18.10 2.98
N PRO A 73 -0.59 17.20 3.67
CA PRO A 73 -1.14 15.92 4.09
C PRO A 73 -2.23 16.10 5.17
N TYR A 74 -3.28 15.28 5.13
CA TYR A 74 -4.32 15.28 6.18
C TYR A 74 -3.75 14.82 7.54
N GLN A 75 -2.89 13.80 7.50
CA GLN A 75 -2.20 13.25 8.66
C GLN A 75 -0.85 12.70 8.18
N GLY A 76 0.18 12.76 9.03
CA GLY A 76 1.52 12.30 8.69
C GLY A 76 2.29 13.34 7.88
N GLU A 77 3.24 12.86 7.08
CA GLU A 77 4.11 13.68 6.22
C GLU A 77 3.74 13.57 4.75
N LYS A 78 3.00 12.52 4.36
CA LYS A 78 2.67 12.21 2.97
C LYS A 78 1.18 12.12 2.73
N SER A 79 0.81 12.41 1.49
CA SER A 79 -0.50 12.14 0.90
C SER A 79 -0.31 11.72 -0.56
N MET A 80 -1.36 11.22 -1.19
CA MET A 80 -1.33 10.92 -2.62
C MET A 80 -2.07 11.98 -3.41
N ARG A 81 -1.40 12.52 -4.42
CA ARG A 81 -1.96 13.49 -5.37
C ARG A 81 -2.20 12.80 -6.71
N ALA A 82 -3.40 12.98 -7.23
CA ALA A 82 -3.77 12.61 -8.58
C ALA A 82 -3.73 13.84 -9.49
N THR A 83 -3.14 13.70 -10.68
CA THR A 83 -3.05 14.78 -11.68
C THR A 83 -3.73 14.44 -13.01
N VAL A 84 -4.14 13.18 -13.18
CA VAL A 84 -4.79 12.66 -14.39
C VAL A 84 -6.22 12.26 -14.04
N GLY A 85 -7.18 12.75 -14.83
CA GLY A 85 -8.59 12.37 -14.66
C GLY A 85 -8.83 10.91 -15.05
N TRP A 86 -9.80 10.26 -14.39
CA TRP A 86 -10.15 8.85 -14.62
C TRP A 86 -9.00 7.86 -14.39
N SER A 87 -8.06 8.17 -13.50
CA SER A 87 -7.10 7.21 -12.95
C SER A 87 -7.42 6.91 -11.49
N TRP A 88 -6.96 5.77 -10.98
CA TRP A 88 -7.25 5.33 -9.61
C TRP A 88 -6.09 4.56 -9.00
N LEU A 89 -6.05 4.56 -7.66
CA LEU A 89 -5.31 3.59 -6.87
C LEU A 89 -6.28 2.54 -6.34
N TRP A 90 -5.85 1.29 -6.32
CA TRP A 90 -6.67 0.20 -5.80
C TRP A 90 -5.84 -0.80 -5.01
N GLN A 91 -6.54 -1.54 -4.15
CA GLN A 91 -5.99 -2.60 -3.31
C GLN A 91 -7.09 -3.61 -3.04
N ASP A 92 -6.77 -4.90 -3.13
CA ASP A 92 -7.67 -5.95 -2.68
C ASP A 92 -7.65 -6.03 -1.15
N VAL A 93 -8.83 -5.95 -0.55
CA VAL A 93 -9.02 -6.07 0.91
C VAL A 93 -9.76 -7.35 1.24
N SER A 94 -9.22 -8.13 2.17
CA SER A 94 -9.87 -9.36 2.63
C SER A 94 -11.02 -9.01 3.59
N VAL A 95 -12.24 -9.38 3.19
CA VAL A 95 -13.47 -9.16 3.96
C VAL A 95 -14.18 -10.48 4.24
N MET A 96 -14.95 -10.52 5.32
CA MET A 96 -15.81 -11.66 5.65
C MET A 96 -17.24 -11.36 5.21
N SER A 97 -17.92 -12.37 4.68
CA SER A 97 -19.33 -12.25 4.32
C SER A 97 -20.20 -11.95 5.54
N LYS A 98 -21.34 -11.27 5.31
CA LYS A 98 -22.32 -10.91 6.35
C LYS A 98 -21.75 -10.03 7.48
N ARG A 99 -20.69 -9.27 7.22
CA ARG A 99 -20.17 -8.24 8.14
C ARG A 99 -20.34 -6.84 7.54
N ALA A 100 -20.59 -5.88 8.42
CA ALA A 100 -20.59 -4.47 8.07
C ALA A 100 -19.17 -3.89 8.21
N TYR A 101 -18.76 -3.12 7.20
CA TYR A 101 -17.47 -2.42 7.18
C TYR A 101 -17.71 -0.94 6.96
N ARG A 102 -16.80 -0.11 7.47
CA ARG A 102 -16.82 1.33 7.25
C ARG A 102 -15.53 1.74 6.56
N LEU A 103 -15.66 2.29 5.36
CA LEU A 103 -14.58 2.94 4.65
C LEU A 103 -14.62 4.44 4.93
N ARG A 104 -13.45 5.04 5.19
CA ARG A 104 -13.28 6.48 5.37
C ARG A 104 -12.05 6.91 4.59
N ALA A 105 -12.21 7.93 3.76
CA ALA A 105 -11.13 8.59 3.04
C ALA A 105 -11.21 10.10 3.28
N TYR A 106 -10.06 10.76 3.29
CA TYR A 106 -9.96 12.22 3.40
C TYR A 106 -9.36 12.75 2.12
N LEU A 107 -10.02 13.76 1.52
CA LEU A 107 -9.68 14.25 0.21
C LEU A 107 -9.69 15.78 0.19
N ARG A 108 -8.84 16.33 -0.67
CA ARG A 108 -8.81 17.73 -1.02
C ARG A 108 -8.73 17.82 -2.54
N SER A 109 -9.48 18.74 -3.12
CA SER A 109 -9.41 19.06 -4.54
C SER A 109 -9.13 20.54 -4.73
N ASN A 110 -8.33 20.84 -5.76
CA ASN A 110 -8.05 22.18 -6.24
C ASN A 110 -8.23 22.28 -7.77
N ILE A 111 -8.99 21.35 -8.35
CA ILE A 111 -9.28 21.32 -9.80
C ILE A 111 -10.09 22.56 -10.16
N LYS A 112 -9.63 23.31 -11.16
CA LYS A 112 -10.35 24.44 -11.74
C LYS A 112 -10.91 24.04 -13.09
N ILE A 113 -12.23 24.07 -13.26
CA ILE A 113 -12.89 23.79 -14.54
C ILE A 113 -13.04 25.11 -15.30
N PRO A 114 -12.40 25.30 -16.47
CA PRO A 114 -12.50 26.54 -17.22
C PRO A 114 -13.95 26.82 -17.64
N GLY A 115 -14.49 27.99 -17.26
CA GLY A 115 -15.82 28.44 -17.66
C GLY A 115 -16.96 28.08 -16.69
N GLU A 116 -16.69 27.32 -15.63
CA GLU A 116 -17.64 27.11 -14.53
C GLU A 116 -17.23 27.94 -13.30
N THR A 117 -18.20 28.51 -12.60
CA THR A 117 -17.99 29.03 -11.24
C THR A 117 -17.49 27.90 -10.35
N ASP A 118 -16.51 28.20 -9.48
CA ASP A 118 -15.66 27.32 -8.65
C ASP A 118 -16.41 26.44 -7.62
N TYR A 119 -17.55 25.87 -8.00
CA TYR A 119 -18.35 24.96 -7.19
C TYR A 119 -17.99 23.52 -7.55
N GLU A 120 -16.99 23.01 -6.82
CA GLU A 120 -16.98 21.64 -6.29
C GLU A 120 -17.40 20.50 -7.24
N ASN A 121 -16.60 20.17 -8.26
CA ASN A 121 -16.84 18.92 -8.99
C ASN A 121 -15.57 18.06 -9.06
N THR A 122 -15.21 17.47 -7.92
CA THR A 122 -14.48 16.20 -7.92
C THR A 122 -15.43 15.13 -7.46
N PHE A 123 -16.05 14.44 -8.42
CA PHE A 123 -16.73 13.18 -8.13
C PHE A 123 -15.67 12.16 -7.73
N LEU A 124 -15.51 11.94 -6.43
CA LEU A 124 -14.85 10.74 -5.94
C LEU A 124 -15.88 9.62 -5.95
N THR A 125 -15.77 8.72 -6.91
CA THR A 125 -16.50 7.47 -6.87
C THR A 125 -15.70 6.48 -6.04
N LEU A 126 -16.26 6.06 -4.92
CA LEU A 126 -15.70 4.98 -4.11
C LEU A 126 -16.44 3.70 -4.48
N GLU A 127 -15.81 2.85 -5.27
CA GLU A 127 -16.40 1.58 -5.72
C GLU A 127 -15.89 0.43 -4.85
N CYS A 128 -16.83 -0.30 -4.23
CA CYS A 128 -16.55 -1.58 -3.61
C CYS A 128 -17.04 -2.68 -4.55
N ILE A 129 -16.14 -3.19 -5.40
CA ILE A 129 -16.46 -4.24 -6.34
C ILE A 129 -16.16 -5.59 -5.67
N GLY A 130 -17.20 -6.19 -5.09
CA GLY A 130 -17.11 -7.57 -4.63
C GLY A 130 -17.17 -8.53 -5.81
N TRP A 131 -16.16 -9.37 -5.98
CA TRP A 131 -16.22 -10.47 -6.94
C TRP A 131 -17.02 -11.61 -6.31
N TRP A 132 -18.31 -11.67 -6.63
CA TRP A 132 -19.13 -12.86 -6.34
C TRP A 132 -18.78 -13.90 -7.40
N LYS A 133 -17.88 -14.83 -7.06
CA LYS A 133 -17.85 -16.11 -7.77
C LYS A 133 -19.03 -16.92 -7.24
N ASP A 134 -19.92 -17.27 -8.16
CA ASP A 134 -21.01 -18.25 -8.04
C ASP A 134 -22.38 -17.70 -7.61
N TRP A 135 -23.30 -17.60 -8.59
CA TRP A 135 -24.64 -18.20 -8.53
C TRP A 135 -25.12 -18.55 -9.96
N VAL A 136 -25.36 -19.87 -10.14
CA VAL A 136 -25.93 -20.65 -11.27
C VAL A 136 -25.00 -20.99 -12.44
#